data_AF-A0A7C4SBU9-F1
#
_entry.id   AF-A0A7C4SBU9-F1
#
_cell.length_a   1.000
_cell.length_b   1.000
_cell.length_c   1.000
_cell.angle_alpha   90.00
_cell.angle_beta   90.00
_cell.angle_gamma   90.00
#
_symmetry.space_group_name_H-M   'P 1'
#
loop_
_entity.id
_entity.type
_entity.pdbx_description
1 polymer ?
#
loop_
_entity_poly.entity_id
_entity_poly.type
_entity_poly.pdbx_seq_one_letter_code
_entity_poly.pdbx_strand_id
1 'polypeptide(L)' 'MRKRWWISVLLVSMVFFISSVHPDFAHSARKMVSIASGWVVGVYFPLAGAISRIAHEKLPDIKITVESSGASVANAKLIG' A
#
# COMPACT_ATOMS: atom_id res chain seq x y z
N MET A 1 18.29 12.51 -50.72
CA MET A 1 19.00 12.81 -49.45
C MET A 1 18.12 13.57 -48.45
N ARG A 2 17.34 14.58 -48.86
CA ARG A 2 16.36 15.30 -48.00
C ARG A 2 15.39 14.42 -47.20
N LYS A 3 14.74 13.40 -47.80
CA LYS A 3 13.77 12.52 -47.09
C LYS A 3 14.38 11.73 -45.92
N ARG A 4 15.63 11.25 -46.06
CA ARG A 4 16.35 10.52 -45.01
C ARG A 4 16.65 11.42 -43.81
N TRP A 5 16.89 12.70 -44.05
CA TRP A 5 17.14 13.71 -43.01
C TRP A 5 15.89 14.01 -42.17
N TRP A 6 14.72 14.13 -42.80
CA TRP A 6 13.44 14.32 -42.09
C TRP A 6 13.07 13.12 -41.20
N ILE A 7 13.36 11.89 -41.66
CA ILE A 7 13.15 10.68 -40.87
C ILE A 7 14.07 10.67 -39.65
N SER A 8 15.34 11.07 -39.80
CA SER A 8 16.28 11.19 -38.67
C SER A 8 15.82 12.23 -37.65
N VAL A 9 15.33 13.39 -38.09
CA VAL A 9 14.84 14.45 -37.20
C VAL A 9 13.59 14.00 -36.43
N LEU A 10 12.65 13.30 -37.09
CA LEU A 10 11.47 12.74 -36.43
C LEU A 10 11.82 11.64 -35.43
N LEU A 11 12.80 10.79 -35.72
CA LEU A 11 13.26 9.77 -34.79
C LEU A 11 13.92 10.39 -33.55
N VAL A 12 14.75 11.42 -33.74
CA VAL A 12 15.40 12.13 -32.62
C VAL A 12 14.36 12.87 -31.77
N SER A 13 13.37 13.52 -32.37
CA SER A 13 12.31 14.20 -31.59
C SER A 13 11.43 13.20 -30.83
N MET A 14 11.14 12.04 -31.41
CA MET A 14 10.37 11.00 -30.73
C MET A 14 11.14 10.41 -29.54
N VAL A 15 12.44 10.16 -29.68
CA VAL A 15 13.29 9.73 -28.56
C VAL A 15 13.31 10.78 -27.45
N PHE A 16 13.45 12.07 -27.80
CA PHE A 16 13.41 13.17 -26.83
C PHE A 16 12.06 13.27 -26.09
N PHE A 17 10.96 13.00 -26.80
CA PHE A 17 9.61 13.03 -26.23
C PHE A 17 9.32 11.83 -25.31
N ILE A 18 9.92 10.68 -25.59
CA ILE A 18 9.80 9.49 -24.72
C ILE A 18 10.66 9.66 -23.46
N SER A 19 11.83 10.29 -23.57
CA SER A 19 12.72 10.51 -22.43
C SER A 19 12.22 11.57 -21.43
N SER A 20 11.29 12.45 -21.82
CA SER A 20 10.67 13.44 -20.91
C SER A 20 9.47 12.90 -20.12
N VAL A 21 9.01 11.69 -20.43
CA VAL A 21 8.01 11.00 -19.60
C VAL A 21 8.73 10.34 -18.43
N HIS A 22 8.86 11.09 -17.34
CA HIS A 22 9.18 10.52 -16.03
C HIS A 22 7.86 10.10 -15.39
N PRO A 23 7.49 8.80 -15.40
CA PRO A 23 6.38 8.38 -14.56
C PRO A 23 6.84 8.57 -13.12
N ASP A 24 6.24 9.54 -12.43
CA ASP A 24 6.36 9.70 -10.99
C ASP A 24 5.69 8.48 -10.32
N PHE A 25 6.38 7.34 -10.33
CA PHE A 25 6.07 6.18 -9.50
C PHE A 25 6.50 6.46 -8.05
N ALA A 26 6.21 7.65 -7.53
CA ALA A 26 6.19 7.91 -6.10
C ALA A 26 4.86 7.36 -5.55
N HIS A 27 4.64 6.06 -5.69
CA HIS A 27 3.60 5.40 -4.91
C HIS A 27 4.13 5.36 -3.48
N SER A 28 3.69 6.32 -2.64
CA SER A 28 3.86 6.22 -1.19
C SER A 28 3.36 4.84 -0.78
N ALA A 29 4.27 3.92 -0.52
CA ALA A 29 3.94 2.53 -0.28
C ALA A 29 3.13 2.48 1.01
N ARG A 30 1.81 2.31 0.91
CA ARG A 30 0.95 2.28 2.09
C ARG A 30 1.45 1.20 3.02
N LYS A 31 1.72 1.56 4.27
CA LYS A 31 2.17 0.61 5.27
C LYS A 31 1.02 -0.33 5.59
N MET A 32 1.22 -1.62 5.31
CA MET A 32 0.23 -2.65 5.60
C MET A 32 0.44 -3.16 7.02
N VAL A 33 -0.62 -3.12 7.83
CA VAL A 33 -0.61 -3.55 9.24
C VAL A 33 -1.76 -4.53 9.44
N SER A 34 -1.49 -5.67 10.08
CA SER A 34 -2.53 -6.61 10.53
C SER A 34 -2.66 -6.55 12.05
N ILE A 35 -3.90 -6.55 12.54
CA ILE A 35 -4.23 -6.69 13.95
C ILE A 35 -4.70 -8.12 14.17
N ALA A 36 -3.81 -8.96 14.73
CA ALA A 36 -4.17 -10.27 15.24
C ALA A 36 -4.99 -10.10 16.52
N SER A 37 -6.32 -10.13 16.38
CA SER A 37 -7.26 -9.86 17.47
C SER A 37 -7.65 -11.17 18.17
N GLY A 38 -8.90 -11.32 18.61
CA GLY A 38 -9.43 -12.55 19.19
C GLY A 38 -10.36 -13.29 18.24
N TRP A 39 -11.10 -14.25 18.79
CA TRP A 39 -12.19 -14.90 18.07
C TRP A 39 -13.25 -13.89 17.61
N VAL A 40 -13.90 -14.14 16.47
CA VAL A 40 -14.83 -13.18 15.82
C VAL A 40 -16.04 -12.81 16.68
N VAL A 41 -16.50 -13.69 17.58
CA VAL A 41 -17.58 -13.38 18.55
C VAL A 41 -17.05 -12.89 19.91
N GLY A 42 -15.73 -12.77 20.06
CA GLY A 42 -15.11 -12.19 21.25
C GLY A 42 -15.05 -10.66 21.20
N VAL A 43 -14.59 -10.03 22.28
CA VAL A 43 -14.55 -8.56 22.39
C VAL A 43 -13.44 -7.92 21.53
N TYR A 44 -12.31 -8.62 21.37
CA TYR A 44 -11.15 -8.05 20.67
C TYR A 44 -11.40 -7.80 19.19
N PHE A 45 -12.23 -8.63 18.54
CA PHE A 45 -12.48 -8.52 17.11
C PHE A 45 -13.23 -7.23 16.72
N PRO A 46 -14.41 -6.90 17.31
CA PRO A 46 -15.08 -5.64 17.03
C PRO A 46 -14.29 -4.42 17.54
N LEU A 47 -13.55 -4.55 18.65
CA LEU A 47 -12.66 -3.48 19.14
C LEU A 47 -11.56 -3.15 18.14
N ALA A 48 -10.86 -4.16 17.62
CA ALA A 48 -9.85 -3.99 16.58
C ALA A 48 -10.46 -3.42 15.29
N GLY A 49 -11.70 -3.80 14.97
CA GLY A 49 -12.46 -3.21 13.87
C GLY A 49 -12.69 -1.71 14.03
N ALA A 50 -13.07 -1.25 15.23
CA ALA A 50 -13.23 0.17 15.53
C ALA A 50 -11.90 0.94 15.42
N ILE A 51 -10.80 0.37 15.94
CA ILE A 51 -9.46 0.95 15.82
C ILE A 51 -9.05 1.06 14.34
N SER A 52 -9.27 0.02 13.55
CA SER A 52 -8.99 0.02 12.11
C SER A 52 -9.74 1.13 11.39
N ARG A 53 -11.02 1.37 11.74
CA ARG A 53 -11.80 2.46 11.15
C ARG A 53 -11.26 3.84 11.52
N ILE A 54 -10.92 4.09 12.79
CA ILE A 54 -10.31 5.37 13.21
C ILE A 54 -8.99 5.58 12.49
N ALA A 55 -8.15 4.55 12.41
CA ALA A 55 -6.87 4.63 11.72
C ALA A 55 -7.05 4.90 10.22
N HIS A 56 -8.03 4.29 9.56
CA HIS A 56 -8.33 4.56 8.16
C HIS A 56 -8.69 6.03 7.91
N GLU A 57 -9.40 6.67 8.85
CA GLU A 57 -9.78 8.08 8.75
C GLU A 57 -8.65 9.05 9.10
N LYS A 58 -7.69 8.64 9.95
CA LYS A 58 -6.63 9.52 10.47
C LYS A 58 -5.24 9.28 9.88
N LEU A 59 -5.00 8.12 9.28
CA LEU A 59 -3.69 7.65 8.81
C LEU A 59 -3.82 7.15 7.36
N PRO A 60 -3.88 8.06 6.36
CA PRO A 60 -4.14 7.71 4.95
C PRO A 60 -3.06 6.82 4.32
N ASP A 61 -1.84 6.89 4.85
CA ASP A 61 -0.70 6.08 4.39
C ASP A 61 -0.66 4.69 5.01
N ILE A 62 -1.64 4.31 5.84
CA ILE A 62 -1.69 3.01 6.52
C ILE A 62 -2.93 2.24 6.08
N LYS A 63 -2.72 0.99 5.67
CA LYS A 63 -3.80 0.03 5.41
C LYS A 63 -3.84 -0.99 6.54
N ILE A 64 -4.93 -1.00 7.30
CA ILE A 64 -5.12 -1.92 8.43
C ILE A 64 -6.10 -3.03 8.07
N THR A 65 -5.74 -4.27 8.40
CA THR A 65 -6.62 -5.45 8.37
C THR A 65 -6.80 -5.98 9.79
N VAL A 66 -8.00 -6.50 10.09
CA VAL A 66 -8.30 -7.15 11.38
C VAL A 66 -8.52 -8.62 11.13
N GLU A 67 -7.81 -9.46 11.89
CA GLU A 67 -7.82 -10.91 11.71
C GLU A 67 -8.25 -11.59 13.01
N SER A 68 -8.99 -12.69 12.86
CA SER A 68 -9.32 -13.58 13.98
C SER A 68 -8.06 -14.34 14.40
N SER A 69 -7.80 -14.43 15.70
CA SER A 69 -6.63 -15.14 16.22
C SER A 69 -6.85 -15.73 17.61
N GLY A 70 -5.88 -16.54 18.07
CA GLY A 70 -5.82 -17.07 19.43
C GLY A 70 -5.24 -16.09 20.46
N ALA A 71 -5.55 -14.79 20.39
CA ALA A 71 -4.91 -13.75 21.23
C ALA A 71 -4.84 -14.09 22.73
N SER A 72 -5.87 -14.69 23.31
CA SER A 72 -5.85 -15.08 24.73
C SER A 72 -4.78 -16.14 25.04
N VAL A 73 -4.60 -17.11 24.13
CA VAL A 73 -3.55 -18.13 24.26
C VAL A 73 -2.16 -17.50 24.10
N ALA A 74 -2.01 -16.56 23.17
CA ALA A 74 -0.77 -15.83 23.00
C ALA A 74 -0.43 -15.00 24.26
N ASN A 75 -1.39 -14.29 24.83
CA ASN A 75 -1.21 -13.52 26.06
C ASN A 75 -0.84 -14.42 27.26
N ALA A 76 -1.48 -15.58 27.39
CA ALA A 76 -1.14 -16.55 28.44
C ALA A 76 0.31 -17.04 28.32
N LYS A 77 0.81 -17.26 27.11
CA LYS A 77 2.22 -17.63 26.86
C LYS A 77 3.23 -16.51 27.14
N LEU A 78 2.80 -15.24 27.14
CA LEU A 78 3.70 -14.12 27.44
C LEU A 78 3.95 -13.96 28.94
N ILE A 79 3.03 -14.45 29.78
CA ILE A 79 3.13 -14.38 31.24
C ILE A 79 3.56 -15.70 31.89
N GLY A 80 3.64 -16.80 31.11
CA GLY A 80 4.00 -18.15 31.55
C GLY A 80 5.10 -18.76 30.68
#